data_AF-A0A8X6STS3-F1
#
_entry.id   AF-A0A8X6STS3-F1
#
_cell.length_a   1.000
_cell.length_b   1.000
_cell.length_c   1.000
_cell.angle_alpha   90.00
_cell.angle_beta   90.00
_cell.angle_gamma   90.00
#
_symmetry.space_group_name_H-M   'P 1'
#
loop_
_entity.id
_entity.type
_entity.pdbx_description
1 polymer ?
#
loop_
_entity_poly.entity_id
_entity_poly.type
_entity_poly.pdbx_seq_one_letter_code
_entity_poly.pdbx_strand_id
1 'polypeptide(L)'
;MGMRNAATGRSKTDLPALNDELEANIRTLESLGRTHYKYGEFLSPLVESCLPEDSLLTFERSKNFKEDTPAEDRTLKLLMNFLKQEVKNDEMVELARNNFSAPVHQKKKEVKKPDKFPSAATLIRTLPFKSEAIDLSSNKDLTWKRHKKMFERAQRNGILDDYKVVFKEWEEL
;
A
#
# COMPACT_ATOMS: atom_id res chain seq x y z
N MET A 1 1.20 12.17 -28.84
CA MET A 1 1.10 10.74 -28.46
C MET A 1 -0.25 10.57 -27.79
N GLY A 2 -0.97 9.47 -28.06
CA GLY A 2 -2.30 9.22 -27.48
C GLY A 2 -2.21 8.36 -26.23
N MET A 3 -3.09 8.62 -25.25
CA MET A 3 -3.15 7.88 -24.00
C MET A 3 -3.55 6.42 -24.29
N ARG A 4 -2.73 5.47 -23.84
CA ARG A 4 -2.96 4.03 -23.99
C ARG A 4 -3.81 3.50 -22.83
N ASN A 5 -4.83 2.70 -23.13
CA ASN A 5 -5.69 2.11 -22.10
C ASN A 5 -4.96 1.00 -21.32
N ALA A 6 -5.49 0.63 -20.16
CA ALA A 6 -4.96 -0.44 -19.32
C ALA A 6 -4.97 -1.81 -20.05
N ALA A 7 -5.99 -2.04 -20.90
CA ALA A 7 -6.13 -3.24 -21.71
C ALA A 7 -5.02 -3.43 -22.77
N THR A 8 -4.27 -2.38 -23.12
CA THR A 8 -3.12 -2.46 -24.04
C THR A 8 -1.85 -2.96 -23.32
N GLY A 9 -1.94 -3.37 -22.05
CA GLY A 9 -0.84 -4.01 -21.32
C GLY A 9 0.10 -3.03 -20.59
N ARG A 10 -0.43 -1.93 -20.03
CA ARG A 10 0.37 -1.05 -19.15
C ARG A 10 0.76 -1.83 -17.89
N SER A 11 2.05 -2.12 -17.73
CA SER A 11 2.59 -2.72 -16.51
C SER A 11 2.77 -1.66 -15.42
N LYS A 12 2.81 -2.08 -14.15
CA LYS A 12 3.02 -1.19 -12.98
C LYS A 12 4.27 -0.31 -13.10
N THR A 13 5.27 -0.74 -13.87
CA THR A 13 6.50 -0.01 -14.15
C THR A 13 6.31 1.28 -14.96
N ASP A 14 5.17 1.44 -15.63
CA ASP A 14 4.90 2.57 -16.52
C ASP A 14 4.05 3.67 -15.84
N LEU A 15 3.75 3.50 -14.54
CA LEU A 15 3.01 4.47 -13.73
C LEU A 15 3.62 5.89 -13.75
N PRO A 16 4.96 6.09 -13.60
CA PRO A 16 5.55 7.44 -13.67
C PRO A 16 5.38 8.09 -15.04
N ALA A 17 5.59 7.33 -16.13
CA ALA A 17 5.42 7.85 -17.49
C ALA A 17 3.96 8.23 -17.79
N LEU A 18 2.99 7.49 -17.24
CA LEU A 18 1.57 7.84 -17.33
C LEU A 18 1.25 9.13 -16.56
N ASN A 19 1.80 9.29 -15.36
CA ASN A 19 1.60 10.51 -14.56
C ASN A 19 2.14 11.75 -15.30
N ASP A 20 3.33 11.66 -15.90
CA ASP A 20 3.92 12.75 -16.68
C ASP A 20 3.08 13.10 -17.93
N GLU A 21 2.59 12.09 -18.65
CA GLU A 21 1.71 12.27 -19.81
C GLU A 21 0.39 12.95 -19.42
N LEU A 22 -0.22 12.51 -18.31
CA LEU A 22 -1.45 13.10 -17.77
C LEU A 22 -1.24 14.55 -17.33
N GLU A 23 -0.14 14.84 -16.63
CA GLU A 23 0.20 16.21 -16.25
C GLU A 23 0.42 17.11 -17.46
N ALA A 24 1.15 16.64 -18.47
CA ALA A 24 1.37 17.38 -19.70
C ALA A 24 0.05 17.69 -20.40
N ASN A 25 -0.84 16.70 -20.53
CA ASN A 25 -2.15 16.87 -21.13
C ASN A 25 -3.02 17.86 -20.34
N ILE A 26 -3.05 17.78 -19.00
CA ILE A 26 -3.79 18.75 -18.17
C ILE A 26 -3.24 20.18 -18.37
N ARG A 27 -1.91 20.36 -18.37
CA ARG A 27 -1.28 21.68 -18.61
C ARG A 27 -1.64 22.24 -20.00
N THR A 28 -1.70 21.40 -21.03
CA THR A 28 -2.14 21.87 -22.36
C THR A 28 -3.60 22.30 -22.36
N LEU A 29 -4.49 21.57 -21.67
CA LEU A 29 -5.91 21.92 -21.54
C LEU A 29 -6.10 23.24 -20.78
N GLU A 30 -5.33 23.47 -19.71
CA GLU A 30 -5.31 24.73 -18.98
C GLU A 30 -4.80 25.88 -19.87
N SER A 31 -3.73 25.65 -20.65
CA SER A 31 -3.22 26.63 -21.63
C SER A 31 -4.22 26.96 -22.73
N LEU A 32 -5.14 26.04 -23.04
CA LEU A 32 -6.26 26.21 -23.97
C LEU A 32 -7.47 26.92 -23.34
N GLY A 33 -7.37 27.35 -22.08
CA GLY A 33 -8.43 28.05 -21.36
C GLY A 33 -9.59 27.15 -20.93
N ARG A 34 -9.38 25.82 -20.87
CA ARG A 34 -10.39 24.89 -20.33
C ARG A 34 -10.36 24.94 -18.80
N THR A 35 -11.54 25.04 -18.19
CA THR A 35 -11.67 25.04 -16.73
C THR A 35 -11.64 23.61 -16.19
N HIS A 36 -11.05 23.44 -15.01
CA HIS A 36 -10.91 22.13 -14.34
C HIS A 36 -12.24 21.39 -14.17
N TYR A 37 -13.31 22.12 -13.85
CA TYR A 37 -14.65 21.56 -13.76
C TYR A 37 -15.10 20.86 -15.05
N LYS A 38 -14.78 21.43 -16.23
CA LYS A 38 -15.25 20.90 -17.53
C LYS A 38 -14.53 19.65 -17.96
N TYR A 39 -13.22 19.54 -17.73
CA TYR A 39 -12.46 18.35 -18.11
C TYR A 39 -12.38 17.33 -16.98
N GLY A 40 -12.65 17.69 -15.73
CA GLY A 40 -12.69 16.79 -14.58
C GLY A 40 -13.60 15.60 -14.81
N GLU A 41 -14.84 15.85 -15.25
CA GLU A 41 -15.83 14.80 -15.51
C GLU A 41 -15.47 13.91 -16.70
N PHE A 42 -14.87 14.47 -17.76
CA PHE A 42 -14.47 13.68 -18.94
C PHE A 42 -13.16 12.91 -18.74
N LEU A 43 -12.20 13.50 -18.02
CA LEU A 43 -10.88 12.91 -17.82
C LEU A 43 -10.88 11.87 -16.70
N SER A 44 -11.72 11.99 -15.67
CA SER A 44 -11.77 11.00 -14.58
C SER A 44 -11.96 9.57 -15.09
N PRO A 45 -13.03 9.23 -15.85
CA PRO A 45 -13.22 7.88 -16.38
C PRO A 45 -12.12 7.46 -17.37
N LEU A 46 -11.54 8.42 -18.08
CA LEU A 46 -10.47 8.15 -19.05
C LEU A 46 -9.14 7.80 -18.35
N VAL A 47 -8.78 8.55 -17.31
CA VAL A 47 -7.62 8.27 -16.45
C VAL A 47 -7.83 6.93 -15.76
N GLU A 48 -9.02 6.67 -15.21
CA GLU A 48 -9.34 5.38 -14.61
C GLU A 48 -9.13 4.23 -15.60
N SER A 49 -9.60 4.37 -16.83
CA SER A 49 -9.42 3.33 -17.87
C SER A 49 -7.96 3.10 -18.31
N CYS A 50 -7.06 4.04 -17.99
CA CYS A 50 -5.64 3.94 -18.31
C CYS A 50 -4.81 3.31 -17.18
N LEU A 51 -5.41 3.10 -16.01
CA LEU A 51 -4.75 2.56 -14.84
C LEU A 51 -4.89 1.03 -14.74
N PRO A 52 -3.85 0.32 -14.28
CA PRO A 52 -3.95 -1.09 -13.93
C PRO A 52 -4.99 -1.32 -12.83
N GLU A 53 -5.65 -2.47 -12.85
CA GLU A 53 -6.69 -2.85 -11.88
C GLU A 53 -6.22 -2.75 -10.42
N ASP A 54 -4.99 -3.19 -10.15
CA ASP A 54 -4.40 -3.09 -8.81
C ASP A 54 -4.27 -1.65 -8.31
N SER A 55 -3.94 -0.70 -9.19
CA SER A 55 -3.80 0.72 -8.87
C SER A 55 -5.16 1.39 -8.67
N LEU A 56 -6.20 0.94 -9.38
CA LEU A 56 -7.57 1.37 -9.16
C LEU A 56 -8.12 0.87 -7.82
N LEU A 57 -7.85 -0.39 -7.48
CA LEU A 57 -8.25 -0.97 -6.20
C LEU A 57 -7.58 -0.26 -5.02
N THR A 58 -6.30 0.10 -5.11
CA THR A 58 -5.63 0.90 -4.08
C THR A 58 -6.17 2.33 -4.02
N PHE A 59 -6.50 2.94 -5.16
CA PHE A 59 -7.16 4.24 -5.20
C PHE A 59 -8.52 4.22 -4.51
N GLU A 60 -9.39 3.25 -4.83
CA GLU A 60 -10.73 3.13 -4.25
C GLU A 60 -10.68 2.90 -2.72
N ARG A 61 -9.73 2.08 -2.25
CA ARG A 61 -9.43 1.93 -0.82
C ARG A 61 -8.98 3.25 -0.18
N SER A 62 -8.17 4.06 -0.86
CA SER A 62 -7.71 5.36 -0.36
C SER A 62 -8.80 6.43 -0.36
N LYS A 63 -9.74 6.36 -1.32
CA LYS A 63 -10.88 7.28 -1.49
C LYS A 63 -11.83 7.20 -0.29
N ASN A 64 -12.04 6.00 0.25
CA ASN A 64 -12.91 5.78 1.42
C ASN A 64 -12.39 6.40 2.73
N PHE A 65 -11.19 6.97 2.75
CA PHE A 65 -10.59 7.56 3.95
C PHE A 65 -10.76 9.09 4.05
N LYS A 66 -11.33 9.76 3.03
CA LYS A 66 -11.47 11.23 2.99
C LYS A 66 -12.94 11.63 2.80
N GLU A 67 -13.66 11.76 3.91
CA GLU A 67 -15.12 11.96 3.96
C GLU A 67 -15.56 13.45 3.88
N ASP A 68 -14.68 14.42 4.14
CA ASP A 68 -15.10 15.80 4.52
C ASP A 68 -15.24 16.85 3.38
N THR A 69 -15.63 16.44 2.17
CA THR A 69 -15.09 17.15 1.01
C THR A 69 -16.01 17.05 -0.24
N PRO A 70 -16.80 18.10 -0.63
CA PRO A 70 -17.76 18.10 -1.76
C PRO A 70 -17.27 17.53 -3.12
N ALA A 71 -18.21 16.90 -3.83
CA ALA A 71 -18.02 15.68 -4.59
C ALA A 71 -17.49 15.79 -6.04
N GLU A 72 -17.64 16.92 -6.72
CA GLU A 72 -17.53 16.93 -8.20
C GLU A 72 -16.19 17.45 -8.73
N ASP A 73 -15.58 18.44 -8.07
CA ASP A 73 -14.26 18.97 -8.46
C ASP A 73 -13.07 18.13 -7.95
N ARG A 74 -13.38 17.09 -7.17
CA ARG A 74 -12.39 16.38 -6.35
C ARG A 74 -11.88 15.10 -6.95
N THR A 75 -12.66 14.37 -7.74
CA THR A 75 -12.29 13.05 -8.26
C THR A 75 -11.01 13.08 -9.09
N LEU A 76 -10.93 13.92 -10.12
CA LEU A 76 -9.72 14.03 -10.96
C LEU A 76 -8.50 14.49 -10.13
N LYS A 77 -8.69 15.47 -9.24
CA LYS A 77 -7.61 16.01 -8.42
C LYS A 77 -7.11 15.01 -7.38
N LEU A 78 -8.01 14.24 -6.77
CA LEU A 78 -7.67 13.14 -5.87
C LEU A 78 -6.94 12.03 -6.62
N LEU A 79 -7.40 11.68 -7.81
CA LEU A 79 -6.78 10.66 -8.65
C LEU A 79 -5.35 11.07 -9.05
N MET A 80 -5.16 12.33 -9.43
CA MET A 80 -3.84 12.84 -9.78
C MET A 80 -2.91 12.94 -8.57
N ASN A 81 -3.43 13.33 -7.40
CA ASN A 81 -2.64 13.32 -6.16
C ASN A 81 -2.28 11.90 -5.72
N PHE A 82 -3.20 10.95 -5.89
CA PHE A 82 -2.96 9.53 -5.62
C PHE A 82 -1.84 9.00 -6.53
N LEU A 83 -1.90 9.26 -7.84
CA LEU A 83 -0.87 8.82 -8.78
C LEU A 83 0.51 9.36 -8.42
N LYS A 84 0.61 10.66 -8.10
CA LYS A 84 1.87 11.25 -7.63
C LYS A 84 2.40 10.60 -6.37
N GLN A 85 1.51 10.21 -5.45
CA GLN A 85 1.90 9.56 -4.21
C GLN A 85 2.34 8.11 -4.46
N GLU A 86 1.63 7.38 -5.31
CA GLU A 86 1.95 5.99 -5.65
C GLU A 86 3.30 5.90 -6.37
N VAL A 87 3.56 6.79 -7.33
CA VAL A 87 4.87 6.87 -8.01
C VAL A 87 6.00 7.08 -6.99
N LYS A 88 5.83 8.02 -6.04
CA LYS A 88 6.81 8.25 -4.97
C LYS A 88 6.97 7.05 -4.04
N ASN A 89 5.88 6.37 -3.72
CA ASN A 89 5.91 5.18 -2.89
C ASN A 89 6.68 4.06 -3.59
N ASP A 90 6.44 3.85 -4.89
CA ASP A 90 7.15 2.87 -5.70
C ASP A 90 8.65 3.19 -5.80
N GLU A 91 9.02 4.46 -6.04
CA GLU A 91 10.43 4.91 -6.00
C GLU A 91 11.07 4.61 -4.63
N MET A 92 10.35 4.88 -3.53
CA MET A 92 10.83 4.59 -2.19
C MET A 92 11.00 3.10 -1.94
N VAL A 93 10.09 2.26 -2.45
CA VAL A 93 10.18 0.80 -2.37
C VAL A 93 11.35 0.29 -3.20
N GLU A 94 11.56 0.81 -4.41
CA GLU A 94 12.72 0.49 -5.24
C GLU A 94 14.03 0.90 -4.56
N LEU A 95 14.09 2.09 -3.97
CA LEU A 95 15.23 2.53 -3.18
C LEU A 95 15.47 1.59 -2.00
N ALA A 96 14.45 1.21 -1.24
CA ALA A 96 14.59 0.24 -0.15
C ALA A 96 15.10 -1.12 -0.65
N ARG A 97 14.65 -1.59 -1.81
CA ARG A 97 15.14 -2.84 -2.43
C ARG A 97 16.60 -2.73 -2.87
N ASN A 98 16.96 -1.63 -3.50
CA ASN A 98 18.29 -1.42 -4.09
C ASN A 98 19.34 -1.03 -3.05
N ASN A 99 18.96 -0.32 -1.99
CA ASN A 99 19.86 0.10 -0.91
C ASN A 99 20.34 -1.08 -0.04
N PHE A 100 19.64 -2.22 -0.06
CA PHE A 100 20.11 -3.49 0.53
C PHE A 100 20.77 -4.43 -0.48
N SER A 101 20.73 -4.12 -1.78
CA SER A 101 21.45 -4.84 -2.82
C SER A 101 22.83 -4.21 -3.00
N ALA A 102 23.81 -4.66 -2.21
CA ALA A 102 25.22 -4.37 -2.50
C ALA A 102 25.54 -4.78 -3.95
N PRO A 103 26.37 -4.03 -4.70
CA PRO A 103 26.83 -4.47 -6.01
C PRO A 103 27.68 -5.74 -5.78
N VAL A 104 27.08 -6.90 -6.03
CA VAL A 104 27.83 -8.15 -6.15
C VAL A 104 28.71 -7.98 -7.37
N HIS A 105 29.95 -7.57 -7.14
CA HIS A 105 31.00 -7.55 -8.15
C HIS A 105 31.01 -8.90 -8.86
N GLN A 106 30.57 -8.89 -10.12
CA GLN A 106 30.90 -9.92 -11.08
C GLN A 106 32.41 -9.90 -11.30
N LYS A 107 33.17 -10.54 -10.41
CA LYS A 107 34.52 -10.98 -10.71
C LYS A 107 34.45 -12.47 -10.98
N LYS A 108 34.38 -12.80 -12.28
CA LYS A 108 34.84 -14.10 -12.76
C LYS A 108 36.29 -14.27 -12.28
N LYS A 109 36.48 -15.08 -11.25
CA LYS A 109 37.76 -15.68 -10.91
C LYS A 109 37.52 -17.17 -10.80
N GLU A 110 38.03 -17.91 -11.78
CA GLU A 110 38.31 -19.32 -11.63
C GLU A 110 39.16 -19.50 -10.38
N VAL A 111 38.62 -20.20 -9.38
CA VAL A 111 39.40 -20.68 -8.24
C VAL A 111 39.04 -22.13 -7.96
N LYS A 112 40.09 -22.94 -7.97
CA LYS A 112 40.20 -24.35 -7.59
C LYS A 112 39.39 -24.65 -6.33
N LYS A 113 38.74 -25.81 -6.30
CA LYS A 113 37.96 -26.34 -5.17
C LYS A 113 38.75 -26.23 -3.85
N PRO A 114 38.16 -25.63 -2.80
CA PRO A 114 38.48 -25.98 -1.43
C PRO A 114 37.24 -26.56 -0.73
N ASP A 115 37.53 -27.33 0.31
CA ASP A 115 36.59 -28.11 1.10
C ASP A 115 35.40 -27.30 1.65
N LYS A 116 34.21 -27.92 1.52
CA LYS A 116 32.94 -27.66 2.22
C LYS A 116 32.72 -26.20 2.66
N PHE A 117 32.03 -25.44 1.80
CA PHE A 117 31.36 -24.21 2.22
C PHE A 117 30.44 -24.47 3.42
N PRO A 118 30.51 -23.65 4.49
CA PRO A 118 29.56 -23.75 5.59
C PRO A 118 28.16 -23.52 5.04
N SER A 119 27.26 -24.48 5.28
CA SER A 119 25.83 -24.31 4.99
C SER A 119 25.32 -23.05 5.69
N ALA A 120 24.27 -22.42 5.14
CA ALA A 120 23.66 -21.23 5.75
C ALA A 120 23.34 -21.43 7.25
N ALA A 121 23.01 -22.66 7.66
CA ALA A 121 22.83 -23.04 9.06
C ALA A 121 24.06 -22.82 9.95
N THR A 122 25.27 -23.02 9.41
CA THR A 122 26.53 -22.82 10.13
C THR A 122 26.86 -21.33 10.29
N LEU A 123 26.61 -20.51 9.27
CA LEU A 123 26.81 -19.05 9.33
C LEU A 123 25.81 -18.36 10.27
N ILE A 124 24.58 -18.88 10.34
CA ILE A 124 23.56 -18.39 11.27
C ILE A 124 23.98 -18.59 12.73
N ARG A 125 24.77 -19.62 13.05
CA ARG A 125 25.20 -19.92 14.42
C ARG A 125 26.33 -19.01 14.93
N THR A 126 27.08 -18.38 14.04
CA THR A 126 28.28 -17.58 14.36
C THR A 126 28.01 -16.08 14.50
N LEU A 127 26.75 -15.64 14.41
CA LEU A 127 26.42 -14.22 14.48
C LEU A 127 26.37 -13.72 15.94
N PRO A 128 27.05 -12.60 16.26
CA PRO A 128 27.23 -12.11 17.63
C PRO A 128 25.93 -11.65 18.30
N PHE A 129 24.85 -11.49 17.53
CA PHE A 129 23.53 -11.08 18.02
C PHE A 129 22.59 -12.25 18.33
N LYS A 130 23.03 -13.51 18.14
CA LYS A 130 22.20 -14.70 18.43
C LYS A 130 22.52 -15.40 19.75
N SER A 131 23.56 -14.98 20.48
CA SER A 131 23.84 -15.50 21.82
C SER A 131 22.84 -15.02 22.87
N GLU A 132 22.08 -13.98 22.58
CA GLU A 132 20.98 -13.51 23.40
C GLU A 132 19.71 -13.55 22.55
N ALA A 133 19.16 -14.76 22.39
CA ALA A 133 17.72 -14.84 22.20
C ALA A 133 17.11 -14.17 23.44
N ILE A 134 16.70 -12.91 23.30
CA ILE A 134 15.92 -12.22 24.31
C ILE A 134 14.70 -13.11 24.51
N ASP A 135 14.62 -13.78 25.66
CA ASP A 135 13.42 -14.47 26.08
C ASP A 135 12.36 -13.39 26.31
N LEU A 136 11.67 -13.04 25.23
CA LEU A 136 10.54 -12.13 25.26
C LEU A 136 9.49 -12.82 26.10
N SER A 137 9.37 -12.39 27.36
CA SER A 137 8.41 -12.97 28.29
C SER A 137 7.03 -13.00 27.64
N SER A 138 6.43 -14.19 27.65
CA SER A 138 5.17 -14.44 26.96
C SER A 138 4.09 -13.45 27.41
N ASN A 139 3.59 -12.62 26.48
CA ASN A 139 2.57 -11.58 26.72
C ASN A 139 1.16 -12.15 27.05
N LYS A 140 1.05 -13.46 27.34
CA LYS A 140 -0.23 -14.12 27.63
C LYS A 140 -0.95 -13.47 28.81
N ASP A 141 -0.23 -13.17 29.89
CA ASP A 141 -0.83 -12.59 31.11
C ASP A 141 -1.31 -11.15 30.92
N LEU A 142 -0.52 -10.34 30.21
CA LEU A 142 -0.86 -8.96 29.87
C LEU A 142 -2.05 -8.91 28.90
N THR A 143 -2.09 -9.82 27.92
CA THR A 143 -3.22 -9.97 27.00
C THR A 143 -4.49 -10.39 27.74
N TRP A 144 -4.40 -11.35 28.65
CA TRP A 144 -5.52 -11.76 29.50
C TRP A 144 -6.04 -10.62 30.38
N LYS A 145 -5.14 -9.86 31.01
CA LYS A 145 -5.50 -8.68 31.82
C LYS A 145 -6.21 -7.61 30.98
N ARG A 146 -5.73 -7.34 29.76
CA ARG A 146 -6.37 -6.40 28.81
C ARG A 146 -7.76 -6.88 28.43
N HIS A 147 -7.90 -8.17 28.10
CA HIS A 147 -9.18 -8.76 27.75
C HIS A 147 -10.18 -8.69 28.90
N LYS A 148 -9.77 -9.04 30.13
CA LYS A 148 -10.61 -8.92 31.32
C LYS A 148 -11.06 -7.47 31.56
N LYS A 149 -10.15 -6.50 31.46
CA LYS A 149 -10.48 -5.08 31.63
C LYS A 149 -11.46 -4.57 30.55
N MET A 150 -11.31 -5.03 29.32
CA MET A 150 -12.25 -4.77 28.23
C MET A 150 -13.64 -5.33 28.55
N PHE A 151 -13.72 -6.59 29.02
CA PHE A 151 -14.98 -7.24 29.39
C PHE A 151 -15.72 -6.49 30.51
N GLU A 152 -15.00 -6.14 31.59
CA GLU A 152 -15.56 -5.34 32.70
C GLU A 152 -16.04 -3.96 32.26
N ARG A 153 -15.38 -3.35 31.26
CA ARG A 153 -15.81 -2.08 30.68
C ARG A 153 -17.06 -2.24 29.84
N ALA A 154 -17.14 -3.30 29.02
CA ALA A 154 -18.31 -3.59 28.21
C ALA A 154 -19.53 -3.89 29.08
N GLN A 155 -19.36 -4.62 30.19
CA GLN A 155 -20.42 -4.90 31.14
C GLN A 155 -20.89 -3.64 31.88
N ARG A 156 -19.97 -2.78 32.37
CA ARG A 156 -20.33 -1.50 33.01
C ARG A 156 -21.05 -0.54 32.07
N ASN A 157 -20.73 -0.59 30.79
CA ASN A 157 -21.32 0.29 29.78
C ASN A 157 -22.63 -0.26 29.21
N GLY A 158 -23.17 -1.38 29.72
CA GLY A 158 -24.41 -1.99 29.22
C GLY A 158 -24.28 -2.71 27.87
N ILE A 159 -23.15 -2.54 27.18
CA ILE A 159 -22.89 -3.10 25.84
C ILE A 159 -23.15 -4.61 25.79
N LEU A 160 -22.74 -5.35 26.83
CA LEU A 160 -22.91 -6.80 26.87
C LEU A 160 -24.39 -7.22 26.99
N ASP A 161 -25.21 -6.40 27.64
CA ASP A 161 -26.63 -6.68 27.79
C ASP A 161 -27.40 -6.27 26.53
N ASP A 162 -27.02 -5.18 25.86
CA ASP A 162 -27.50 -4.83 24.51
C ASP A 162 -27.24 -5.98 23.51
N TYR A 163 -26.05 -6.57 23.55
CA TYR A 163 -25.72 -7.72 22.70
C TYR A 163 -26.60 -8.95 23.00
N LYS A 164 -26.95 -9.22 24.26
CA LYS A 164 -27.84 -10.34 24.60
C LYS A 164 -29.27 -10.11 24.11
N VAL A 165 -29.74 -8.85 24.12
CA VAL A 165 -31.06 -8.49 23.59
C VAL A 165 -31.08 -8.72 22.09
N VAL A 166 -30.11 -8.18 21.36
CA VAL A 166 -29.98 -8.40 19.90
C VAL A 166 -29.86 -9.89 19.56
N PHE A 167 -29.13 -10.65 20.36
CA PHE A 167 -28.97 -12.08 20.15
C PHE A 167 -30.27 -12.86 20.37
N LYS A 168 -31.07 -12.50 21.38
CA LYS A 168 -32.40 -13.07 21.60
C LYS A 168 -33.38 -12.72 20.49
N GLU A 169 -33.41 -11.45 20.06
CA GLU A 169 -34.23 -11.01 18.94
C GLU A 169 -33.90 -11.78 17.66
N TRP A 170 -32.63 -12.14 17.45
CA TRP A 170 -32.19 -12.98 16.36
C TRP A 170 -32.61 -14.46 16.50
N GLU A 171 -32.66 -14.99 17.71
CA GLU A 171 -33.06 -16.38 17.97
C GLU A 171 -34.58 -16.59 17.85
N GLU A 172 -35.37 -15.51 17.98
CA GLU A 172 -36.82 -15.50 17.85
C GLU A 172 -37.33 -15.22 16.41
N LEU A 173 -36.41 -15.02 15.45
CA LEU A 173 -36.69 -14.91 14.00
C LEU A 173 -36.66 -16.28 13.29
#